data_AF-A0A0P7DHE7-F1
#
_entry.id   AF-A0A0P7DHE7-F1
#
_cell.length_a   1.000
_cell.length_b   1.000
_cell.length_c   1.000
_cell.angle_alpha   90.00
_cell.angle_beta   90.00
_cell.angle_gamma   90.00
#
_symmetry.space_group_name_H-M   'P 1'
#
loop_
_entity.id
_entity.type
_entity.pdbx_description
1 polymer ?
#
loop_
_entity_poly.entity_id
_entity_poly.type
_entity_poly.pdbx_seq_one_letter_code
_entity_poly.pdbx_strand_id
1 'polypeptide(L)'
;MKKFLILVLIILALFTIDHPLIKEPRDRLLGEGVGMISDASKVNRSPAANMAKNNIKSQLNLSNSELEYIEDTFTTDDKLQLFHLHYCREKDINLYFYGERLNRVCSIVSNALEERLNK
;
A
#
# COMPACT_ATOMS: atom_id res chain seq x y z
N MET A 1 -22.95 14.44 33.16
CA MET A 1 -23.82 13.53 32.37
C MET A 1 -24.78 14.24 31.41
N LYS A 2 -25.42 15.38 31.74
CA LYS A 2 -26.34 16.10 30.82
C LYS A 2 -25.65 16.73 29.59
N LYS A 3 -24.42 17.26 29.75
CA LYS A 3 -23.65 17.91 28.68
C LYS A 3 -23.20 16.94 27.58
N PHE A 4 -22.89 15.69 27.95
CA PHE A 4 -22.52 14.64 27.01
C PHE A 4 -23.71 14.17 26.16
N LEU A 5 -24.88 14.00 26.78
CA LEU A 5 -26.11 13.68 26.06
C LEU A 5 -26.50 14.77 25.05
N ILE A 6 -26.30 16.05 25.41
CA ILE A 6 -26.54 17.18 24.50
C ILE A 6 -25.56 17.12 23.31
N LEU A 7 -24.29 16.81 23.56
CA LEU A 7 -23.28 16.71 22.50
C LEU A 7 -23.59 15.57 21.53
N VAL A 8 -23.98 14.40 22.05
CA VAL A 8 -24.41 13.25 21.24
C VAL A 8 -25.67 13.58 20.42
N LEU A 9 -26.63 14.29 21.02
CA LEU A 9 -27.82 14.77 20.31
C LEU A 9 -27.50 15.76 19.19
N ILE A 10 -26.54 16.66 19.39
CA ILE A 10 -26.09 17.60 18.35
C ILE A 10 -25.42 16.85 17.19
N ILE A 11 -24.56 15.87 17.49
CA ILE A 11 -23.93 15.03 16.47
C ILE A 11 -25.00 14.26 15.68
N LEU A 12 -25.92 13.59 16.37
CA LEU A 12 -27.02 12.86 15.71
C LEU A 12 -27.88 13.78 14.86
N ALA A 13 -28.23 14.98 15.36
CA ALA A 13 -28.98 15.97 14.59
C ALA A 13 -28.26 16.37 13.30
N LEU A 14 -26.94 16.62 13.35
CA LEU A 14 -26.12 16.93 12.18
C LEU A 14 -26.08 15.81 11.13
N PHE A 15 -26.19 14.54 11.56
CA PHE A 15 -26.23 13.40 10.65
C PHE A 15 -27.63 13.12 10.07
N THR A 16 -28.71 13.48 10.77
CA THR A 16 -30.10 13.28 10.34
C THR A 16 -30.67 14.36 9.42
N ILE A 17 -30.08 15.57 9.42
CA ILE A 17 -30.52 16.65 8.55
C ILE A 17 -30.03 16.34 7.12
N ASP A 18 -30.93 15.83 6.29
CA ASP A 18 -30.74 15.52 4.87
C ASP A 18 -30.76 16.82 4.02
N HIS A 19 -29.97 17.83 4.42
CA HIS A 19 -29.88 19.10 3.70
C HIS A 19 -28.80 18.98 2.61
N PRO A 20 -29.13 19.26 1.32
CA PRO A 20 -28.23 19.04 0.19
C PRO A 20 -26.88 19.80 0.27
N LEU A 21 -26.77 20.84 1.11
CA LEU A 21 -25.54 21.61 1.34
C LEU A 21 -24.48 20.88 2.20
N ILE A 22 -24.83 19.75 2.83
CA ILE A 22 -23.90 18.96 3.66
C ILE A 22 -23.43 17.70 2.91
N LYS A 23 -24.06 17.34 1.78
CA LYS A 23 -23.68 16.16 0.99
C LYS A 23 -22.30 16.32 0.35
N GLU A 24 -22.03 17.44 -0.31
CA GLU A 24 -20.73 17.67 -0.96
C GLU A 24 -19.52 17.66 0.00
N PRO A 25 -19.50 18.42 1.12
CA PRO A 25 -18.35 18.38 2.03
C PRO A 25 -18.22 17.04 2.77
N ARG A 26 -19.33 16.33 3.01
CA ARG A 26 -19.32 14.97 3.57
C ARG A 26 -18.70 13.99 2.59
N ASP A 27 -19.11 14.00 1.32
CA ASP A 27 -18.58 13.09 0.30
C ASP A 27 -17.11 13.39 -0.02
N ARG A 28 -16.67 14.64 0.10
CA ARG A 28 -15.26 15.02 -0.05
C ARG A 28 -14.39 14.52 1.13
N LEU A 29 -14.86 14.71 2.36
CA LEU A 29 -14.19 14.19 3.57
C LEU A 29 -14.23 12.65 3.66
N LEU A 30 -15.31 12.02 3.21
CA LEU A 30 -15.42 10.56 3.15
C LEU A 30 -14.63 10.00 1.97
N GLY A 31 -14.57 10.67 0.81
CA GLY A 31 -13.75 10.25 -0.32
C GLY A 31 -12.25 10.29 -0.01
N GLU A 32 -11.77 11.39 0.59
CA GLU A 32 -10.37 11.53 1.02
C GLU A 32 -10.06 10.65 2.25
N GLY A 33 -11.00 10.55 3.19
CA GLY A 33 -10.88 9.70 4.37
C GLY A 33 -10.84 8.21 4.03
N VAL A 34 -11.73 7.71 3.17
CA VAL A 34 -11.78 6.30 2.78
C VAL A 34 -10.58 5.91 1.92
N GLY A 35 -10.03 6.83 1.12
CA GLY A 35 -8.73 6.66 0.47
C GLY A 35 -7.59 6.45 1.46
N MET A 36 -7.49 7.30 2.49
CA MET A 36 -6.48 7.16 3.55
C MET A 36 -6.68 5.91 4.43
N ILE A 37 -7.92 5.51 4.73
CA ILE A 37 -8.21 4.29 5.52
C ILE A 37 -7.94 3.03 4.69
N SER A 38 -8.22 3.04 3.38
CA SER A 38 -7.85 1.98 2.45
C SER A 38 -6.33 1.80 2.38
N ASP A 39 -5.58 2.89 2.29
CA ASP A 39 -4.13 2.82 2.24
C ASP A 39 -3.52 2.39 3.59
N ALA A 40 -4.08 2.84 4.72
CA ALA A 40 -3.71 2.32 6.04
C ALA A 40 -4.08 0.84 6.25
N SER A 41 -5.16 0.35 5.65
CA SER A 41 -5.55 -1.07 5.68
C SER A 41 -4.68 -1.94 4.77
N LYS A 42 -4.23 -1.42 3.62
CA LYS A 42 -3.23 -2.07 2.76
C LYS A 42 -1.87 -2.21 3.44
N VAL A 43 -1.46 -1.21 4.23
CA VAL A 43 -0.19 -1.23 4.98
C VAL A 43 -0.06 -2.46 5.89
N ASN A 44 -1.17 -3.01 6.39
CA ASN A 44 -1.14 -4.17 7.29
C ASN A 44 -1.39 -5.54 6.60
N ARG A 45 -1.77 -5.57 5.31
CA ARG A 45 -2.07 -6.83 4.60
C ARG A 45 -0.93 -7.37 3.73
N SER A 46 0.10 -6.58 3.47
CA SER A 46 1.21 -7.01 2.61
C SER A 46 2.56 -6.55 3.15
N PRO A 47 2.95 -7.06 4.33
CA PRO A 47 4.19 -6.67 4.99
C PRO A 47 5.42 -7.01 4.17
N ALA A 48 5.44 -8.13 3.42
CA ALA A 48 6.58 -8.50 2.61
C ALA A 48 6.73 -7.56 1.41
N ALA A 49 5.63 -7.23 0.73
CA ALA A 49 5.64 -6.30 -0.40
C ALA A 49 6.12 -4.90 0.02
N ASN A 50 5.61 -4.39 1.14
CA ASN A 50 6.03 -3.09 1.67
C ASN A 50 7.50 -3.08 2.08
N MET A 51 7.97 -4.15 2.74
CA MET A 51 9.36 -4.29 3.14
C MET A 51 10.29 -4.35 1.92
N ALA A 52 9.99 -5.21 0.94
CA ALA A 52 10.78 -5.31 -0.28
C ALA A 52 10.87 -3.96 -1.00
N LYS A 53 9.72 -3.28 -1.18
CA LYS A 53 9.66 -1.96 -1.81
C LYS A 53 10.51 -0.92 -1.08
N ASN A 54 10.39 -0.82 0.25
CA ASN A 54 11.16 0.13 1.04
C ASN A 54 12.66 -0.17 1.03
N ASN A 55 13.04 -1.44 1.08
CA ASN A 55 14.44 -1.87 1.01
C ASN A 55 15.04 -1.57 -0.38
N ILE A 56 14.29 -1.83 -1.46
CA ILE A 56 14.74 -1.52 -2.82
C ILE A 56 14.97 -0.01 -2.98
N LYS A 57 14.01 0.83 -2.55
CA LYS A 57 14.14 2.29 -2.64
C LYS A 57 15.28 2.87 -1.80
N SER A 58 15.59 2.26 -0.66
CA SER A 58 16.65 2.75 0.24
C SER A 58 18.04 2.28 -0.19
N GLN A 59 18.14 1.11 -0.83
CA GLN A 59 19.43 0.51 -1.18
C GLN A 59 19.84 0.75 -2.65
N LEU A 60 18.89 1.02 -3.55
CA LEU A 60 19.16 1.21 -4.97
C LEU A 60 18.79 2.63 -5.40
N ASN A 61 19.64 3.23 -6.23
CA ASN A 61 19.30 4.46 -6.94
C ASN A 61 18.46 4.13 -8.16
N LEU A 62 17.15 4.32 -8.09
CA LEU A 62 16.18 3.97 -9.13
C LEU A 62 15.95 5.13 -10.10
N SER A 63 15.80 4.81 -11.38
CA SER A 63 15.17 5.73 -12.34
C SER A 63 13.67 5.88 -12.04
N ASN A 64 13.05 6.92 -12.60
CA ASN A 64 11.61 7.16 -12.40
C ASN A 64 10.74 5.99 -12.88
N SER A 65 11.10 5.35 -14.01
CA SER A 65 10.37 4.21 -14.56
C SER A 65 10.54 2.95 -13.72
N GLU A 66 11.73 2.71 -13.14
CA GLU A 66 11.92 1.60 -12.20
C GLU A 66 11.17 1.82 -10.90
N LEU A 67 11.12 3.07 -10.41
CA LEU A 67 10.36 3.45 -9.23
C LEU A 67 8.86 3.20 -9.42
N GLU A 68 8.31 3.69 -10.53
CA GLU A 68 6.91 3.45 -10.92
C GLU A 68 6.62 1.95 -11.04
N TYR A 69 7.51 1.21 -11.71
CA TYR A 69 7.37 -0.23 -11.88
C TYR A 69 7.30 -0.99 -10.55
N ILE A 70 8.16 -0.66 -9.56
CA ILE A 70 8.10 -1.33 -8.25
C ILE A 70 6.90 -0.90 -7.42
N GLU A 71 6.39 0.32 -7.57
CA GLU A 71 5.16 0.77 -6.90
C GLU A 71 3.95 -0.01 -7.39
N ASP A 72 3.86 -0.23 -8.70
CA ASP A 72 2.74 -0.93 -9.33
C ASP A 72 2.83 -2.47 -9.17
N THR A 73 4.06 -3.00 -9.16
CA THR A 73 4.31 -4.44 -9.04
C THR A 73 4.21 -4.89 -7.59
N PHE A 74 4.80 -4.17 -6.63
CA PHE A 74 4.87 -4.59 -5.22
C PHE A 74 3.73 -4.01 -4.38
N THR A 75 2.50 -4.16 -4.85
CA THR A 75 1.30 -3.73 -4.12
C THR A 75 0.80 -4.75 -3.10
N THR A 76 1.11 -6.03 -3.30
CA THR A 76 0.63 -7.14 -2.46
C THR A 76 1.66 -8.26 -2.36
N ASP A 77 1.64 -9.04 -1.28
CA ASP A 77 2.57 -10.17 -1.09
C ASP A 77 2.45 -11.23 -2.21
N ASP A 78 1.25 -11.46 -2.74
CA ASP A 78 1.06 -12.41 -3.86
C ASP A 78 1.75 -11.93 -5.14
N LYS A 79 1.60 -10.65 -5.49
CA LYS A 79 2.34 -10.05 -6.61
C LYS A 79 3.85 -10.07 -6.40
N LEU A 80 4.31 -9.83 -5.16
CA LEU A 80 5.72 -9.96 -4.81
C LEU A 80 6.21 -11.39 -5.07
N GLN A 81 5.40 -12.39 -4.70
CA GLN A 81 5.71 -13.80 -4.91
C GLN A 81 5.69 -14.19 -6.39
N LEU A 82 4.77 -13.65 -7.19
CA LEU A 82 4.76 -13.82 -8.65
C LEU A 82 6.01 -13.21 -9.29
N PHE A 83 6.41 -12.01 -8.87
CA PHE A 83 7.67 -11.42 -9.32
C PHE A 83 8.86 -12.33 -8.99
N HIS A 84 8.92 -12.85 -7.76
CA HIS A 84 9.96 -13.76 -7.33
C HIS A 84 9.99 -15.04 -8.18
N LEU A 85 8.83 -15.64 -8.46
CA LEU A 85 8.72 -16.82 -9.30
C LEU A 85 9.30 -16.57 -10.69
N HIS A 86 8.75 -15.62 -11.44
CA HIS A 86 9.11 -15.37 -12.83
C HIS A 86 10.55 -14.90 -12.97
N TYR A 87 10.92 -13.81 -12.28
CA TYR A 87 12.17 -13.12 -12.59
C TYR A 87 13.35 -13.61 -11.76
N CYS A 88 13.10 -14.18 -10.57
CA CYS A 88 14.18 -14.63 -9.70
C CYS A 88 14.42 -16.14 -9.75
N ARG A 89 13.36 -16.95 -9.91
CA ARG A 89 13.49 -18.42 -9.99
C ARG A 89 13.51 -18.93 -11.44
N GLU A 90 12.51 -18.57 -12.24
CA GLU A 90 12.37 -19.03 -13.63
C GLU A 90 13.30 -18.29 -14.59
N LYS A 91 13.86 -17.14 -14.15
CA LYS A 91 14.79 -16.31 -14.92
C LYS A 91 14.17 -15.75 -16.19
N ASP A 92 12.87 -15.46 -16.14
CA ASP A 92 12.17 -14.74 -17.18
C ASP A 92 12.77 -13.34 -17.39
N ILE A 93 12.56 -12.80 -18.59
CA ILE A 93 13.07 -11.47 -18.96
C ILE A 93 12.21 -10.40 -18.28
N ASN A 94 12.85 -9.58 -17.45
CA ASN A 94 12.25 -8.38 -16.89
C ASN A 94 12.72 -7.13 -17.67
N LEU A 95 11.78 -6.29 -18.07
CA LEU A 95 12.07 -5.10 -18.89
C LEU A 95 12.74 -3.95 -18.11
N TYR A 96 12.63 -3.94 -16.78
CA TYR A 96 13.10 -2.85 -15.92
C TYR A 96 14.39 -3.22 -15.19
N PHE A 97 14.52 -4.48 -14.76
CA PHE A 97 15.68 -4.96 -14.02
C PHE A 97 16.37 -6.11 -14.76
N TYR A 98 17.68 -6.01 -14.94
CA TYR A 98 18.49 -7.06 -15.58
C TYR A 98 19.87 -7.18 -14.95
N GLY A 99 20.54 -8.31 -15.21
CA GLY A 99 21.90 -8.58 -14.75
C GLY A 99 22.07 -8.45 -13.24
N GLU A 100 23.14 -7.77 -12.83
CA GLU A 100 23.47 -7.57 -11.41
C GLU A 100 22.34 -6.84 -10.65
N ARG A 101 21.66 -5.91 -11.32
CA ARG A 101 20.60 -5.12 -10.70
C ARG A 101 19.38 -5.97 -10.39
N LEU A 102 18.98 -6.85 -11.32
CA LEU A 102 17.94 -7.85 -11.07
C LEU A 102 18.33 -8.78 -9.92
N ASN A 103 19.60 -9.20 -9.85
CA ASN A 103 20.07 -10.06 -8.76
C ASN A 103 19.94 -9.38 -7.38
N ARG A 104 20.28 -8.09 -7.28
CA ARG A 104 20.09 -7.32 -6.03
C ARG A 104 18.61 -7.20 -5.65
N VAL A 105 17.75 -6.88 -6.61
CA VAL A 105 16.29 -6.85 -6.39
C VAL A 105 15.79 -8.21 -5.92
N CYS A 106 16.19 -9.30 -6.59
CA CYS A 106 15.82 -10.65 -6.22
C CYS A 106 16.30 -11.07 -4.82
N SER A 107 17.49 -10.62 -4.40
CA SER A 107 17.97 -10.85 -3.03
C SER A 107 17.09 -10.14 -2.00
N ILE A 108 16.72 -8.87 -2.24
CA ILE A 108 15.84 -8.12 -1.35
C ILE A 108 14.44 -8.76 -1.28
N VAL A 109 13.89 -9.16 -2.43
CA VAL A 109 12.58 -9.83 -2.51
C VAL A 109 12.59 -11.16 -1.77
N SER A 110 13.65 -11.96 -1.93
CA SER A 110 13.79 -13.25 -1.23
C SER A 110 13.82 -13.06 0.28
N ASN A 111 14.62 -12.13 0.78
CA ASN A 111 14.71 -11.83 2.21
C ASN A 111 13.35 -11.39 2.79
N ALA A 112 12.61 -10.53 2.07
CA ALA A 112 11.30 -10.07 2.52
C ALA A 112 10.26 -11.21 2.57
N LEU A 113 10.33 -12.17 1.64
CA LEU A 113 9.45 -13.35 1.64
C LEU A 113 9.84 -14.33 2.76
N GLU A 114 11.13 -14.49 3.06
CA GLU A 114 11.60 -15.31 4.19
C GLU A 114 11.16 -14.71 5.54
N GLU A 115 11.29 -13.40 5.72
CA GLU A 115 10.83 -12.72 6.94
C GLU A 115 9.32 -12.86 7.16
N ARG A 116 8.52 -12.97 6.09
CA ARG A 116 7.08 -13.25 6.19
C ARG A 116 6.81 -14.66 6.72
N LEU A 117 7.59 -15.66 6.32
CA LEU A 117 7.41 -17.05 6.74
C LEU A 117 7.84 -17.29 8.19
N ASN A 118 8.76 -16.46 8.70
CA ASN A 118 9.29 -16.55 10.07
C ASN A 118 8.47 -15.77 11.11
N LYS A 119 7.37 -15.11 10.71
CA LYS A 119 6.44 -14.37 11.58
C LYS A 119 5.10 -15.09 11.68
#